data_AF-A0A2E6I5Y6-F1
#
_entry.id   AF-A0A2E6I5Y6-F1
#
_cell.length_a   1.000
_cell.length_b   1.000
_cell.length_c   1.000
_cell.angle_alpha   90.00
_cell.angle_beta   90.00
_cell.angle_gamma   90.00
#
_symmetry.space_group_name_H-M   'P 1'
#
loop_
_entity.id
_entity.type
_entity.pdbx_description
1 polymer ?
#
loop_
_entity_poly.entity_id
_entity_poly.type
_entity_poly.pdbx_seq_one_letter_code
_entity_poly.pdbx_strand_id
1 'polypeptide(L)'
;MKQLGLMLRLTVVISCDVVWPPTITAPVEDVAPDALVNASIVILTQEGYTILTAEASSGLITTDWREESSFVSQNLLGVSRRKRVSIIYDLLTGHVSVQMTKQKKEEGHAWRTDGLSGDDRNEMARILTRVQERAQLIQSLDFEPV
;
A
#
# COMPACT_ATOMS: atom_id res chain seq x y z
N MET A 1 34.49 38.65 -36.93
CA MET A 1 34.99 38.02 -35.70
C MET A 1 33.81 37.36 -34.99
N LYS A 2 33.77 36.03 -34.91
CA LYS A 2 32.68 35.23 -34.31
C LYS A 2 33.23 34.50 -33.10
N GLN A 3 32.74 34.78 -31.89
CA GLN A 3 32.78 33.88 -30.73
C GLN A 3 31.54 34.20 -29.88
N LEU A 4 30.44 33.45 -30.07
CA LEU A 4 30.08 32.22 -29.35
C LEU A 4 29.81 32.51 -27.85
N GLY A 5 28.66 33.11 -27.57
CA GLY A 5 28.13 33.24 -26.22
C GLY A 5 27.64 31.88 -25.72
N LEU A 6 28.39 31.28 -24.80
CA LEU A 6 28.03 30.04 -24.12
C LEU A 6 26.92 30.33 -23.10
N MET A 7 25.66 30.06 -23.47
CA MET A 7 24.53 30.05 -22.55
C MET A 7 24.57 28.76 -21.72
N LEU A 8 25.14 28.84 -20.52
CA LEU A 8 25.07 27.77 -19.53
C LEU A 8 23.65 27.78 -18.91
N ARG A 9 22.73 26.99 -19.48
CA ARG A 9 21.43 26.70 -18.84
C ARG A 9 21.66 25.70 -17.72
N LEU A 10 21.73 26.19 -16.50
CA LEU A 10 21.68 25.38 -15.29
C LEU A 10 20.22 24.90 -15.09
N THR A 11 19.89 23.73 -15.63
CA THR A 11 18.60 23.08 -15.39
C THR A 11 18.63 22.50 -13.98
N VAL A 12 18.10 23.24 -13.00
CA VAL A 12 17.83 22.72 -11.66
C VAL A 12 16.68 21.73 -11.77
N VAL A 13 17.00 20.45 -11.90
CA VAL A 13 16.03 19.37 -11.72
C VAL A 13 15.74 19.31 -10.22
N ILE A 14 14.62 19.89 -9.81
CA ILE A 14 14.04 19.63 -8.49
C ILE A 14 13.53 18.18 -8.58
N SER A 15 14.37 17.20 -8.24
CA SER A 15 13.89 15.84 -8.01
C SER A 15 13.04 15.91 -6.75
N CYS A 16 11.73 16.04 -6.92
CA CYS A 16 10.80 15.73 -5.87
C CYS A 16 11.02 14.23 -5.60
N ASP A 17 11.74 13.88 -4.54
CA ASP A 17 11.91 12.50 -4.09
C ASP A 17 10.54 11.97 -3.67
N VAL A 18 9.76 11.52 -4.65
CA VAL A 18 8.56 10.73 -4.42
C VAL A 18 9.07 9.40 -3.89
N VAL A 19 9.12 9.29 -2.56
CA VAL A 19 9.42 8.04 -1.89
C VAL A 19 8.27 7.09 -2.19
N TRP A 20 8.47 6.21 -3.16
CA TRP A 20 7.52 5.16 -3.47
C TRP A 20 7.35 4.26 -2.25
N PRO A 21 6.11 3.97 -1.82
CA PRO A 21 5.89 3.09 -0.70
C PRO A 21 6.46 1.71 -1.03
N PRO A 22 7.11 1.03 -0.07
CA PRO A 22 7.54 -0.34 -0.26
C PRO A 22 6.36 -1.20 -0.74
N THR A 23 6.62 -2.00 -1.76
CA THR A 23 5.62 -2.81 -2.46
C THR A 23 6.08 -4.27 -2.47
N ILE A 24 5.17 -5.19 -2.17
CA ILE A 24 5.36 -6.63 -2.42
C ILE A 24 4.35 -7.03 -3.50
N THR A 25 4.84 -7.64 -4.57
CA THR A 25 4.06 -7.99 -5.75
C THR A 25 4.16 -9.48 -6.01
N ALA A 26 3.03 -10.12 -6.33
CA ALA A 26 2.99 -11.50 -6.78
C ALA A 26 2.00 -11.66 -7.94
N PRO A 27 2.25 -12.59 -8.88
CA PRO A 27 1.27 -12.94 -9.90
C PRO A 27 0.04 -13.60 -9.25
N VAL A 28 -1.12 -13.47 -9.89
CA VAL A 28 -2.35 -14.17 -9.53
C VAL A 28 -2.83 -14.95 -10.75
N GLU A 29 -2.91 -16.27 -10.61
CA GLU A 29 -3.40 -17.15 -11.68
C GLU A 29 -4.92 -17.01 -11.81
N ASP A 30 -5.37 -16.54 -12.98
CA ASP A 30 -6.75 -16.64 -13.49
C ASP A 30 -7.88 -16.25 -12.54
N VAL A 31 -7.67 -15.30 -11.60
CA VAL A 31 -8.73 -14.82 -10.71
C VAL A 31 -9.48 -13.64 -11.30
N ALA A 32 -10.82 -13.71 -11.26
CA ALA A 32 -11.68 -12.60 -11.67
C ALA A 32 -11.39 -11.33 -10.84
N PRO A 33 -11.31 -10.13 -11.47
CA PRO A 33 -11.02 -8.89 -10.76
C PRO A 33 -11.95 -8.63 -9.57
N ASP A 34 -13.25 -8.92 -9.71
CA ASP A 34 -14.24 -8.73 -8.65
C ASP A 34 -14.00 -9.65 -7.45
N ALA A 35 -13.56 -10.89 -7.68
CA ALA A 35 -13.20 -11.82 -6.61
C ALA A 35 -11.98 -11.31 -5.83
N LEU A 36 -11.00 -10.70 -6.51
CA LEU A 36 -9.84 -10.07 -5.89
C LEU A 36 -10.19 -8.84 -5.06
N VAL A 37 -11.07 -7.98 -5.57
CA VAL A 37 -11.55 -6.79 -4.82
C VAL A 37 -12.30 -7.24 -3.56
N ASN A 38 -13.22 -8.20 -3.70
CA ASN A 38 -13.97 -8.74 -2.56
C ASN A 38 -13.05 -9.42 -1.54
N ALA A 39 -12.10 -10.23 -1.99
CA ALA A 39 -11.09 -10.83 -1.12
C ALA A 39 -10.27 -9.76 -0.38
N SER A 40 -9.82 -8.72 -1.08
CA SER A 40 -9.06 -7.61 -0.51
C SER A 40 -9.82 -6.89 0.60
N ILE A 41 -11.09 -6.55 0.35
CA ILE A 41 -11.96 -5.89 1.35
C ILE A 41 -12.11 -6.77 2.60
N VAL A 42 -12.43 -8.06 2.40
CA VAL A 42 -12.64 -8.99 3.52
C VAL A 42 -11.37 -9.16 4.34
N ILE A 43 -10.22 -9.41 3.70
CA ILE A 43 -8.95 -9.62 4.41
C ILE A 43 -8.54 -8.34 5.15
N LEU A 44 -8.52 -7.19 4.49
CA LEU A 44 -8.12 -5.93 5.15
C LEU A 44 -9.03 -5.59 6.34
N THR A 45 -10.33 -5.85 6.25
CA THR A 45 -11.26 -5.65 7.36
C THR A 45 -10.97 -6.61 8.51
N GLN A 46 -10.68 -7.88 8.23
CA GLN A 46 -10.28 -8.87 9.25
C GLN A 46 -8.94 -8.53 9.92
N GLU A 47 -8.02 -7.90 9.19
CA GLU A 47 -6.77 -7.36 9.74
C GLU A 47 -6.99 -6.12 10.64
N GLY A 48 -8.21 -5.61 10.70
CA GLY A 48 -8.56 -4.41 11.48
C GLY A 48 -8.27 -3.09 10.76
N TYR A 49 -8.15 -3.11 9.43
CA TYR A 49 -8.12 -1.89 8.62
C TYR A 49 -9.52 -1.45 8.23
N THR A 50 -9.74 -0.14 8.21
CA THR A 50 -10.96 0.46 7.66
C THR A 50 -10.74 0.76 6.18
N ILE A 51 -11.63 0.30 5.30
CA ILE A 51 -11.55 0.60 3.87
C ILE A 51 -11.95 2.05 3.64
N LEU A 52 -11.08 2.82 2.98
CA LEU A 52 -11.37 4.19 2.56
C LEU A 52 -11.89 4.22 1.13
N THR A 53 -11.30 3.42 0.25
CA THR A 53 -11.64 3.39 -1.18
C THR A 53 -11.45 1.98 -1.72
N ALA A 54 -12.38 1.53 -2.55
CA ALA A 54 -12.29 0.28 -3.29
C ALA A 54 -12.82 0.54 -4.71
N GLU A 55 -11.92 0.71 -5.66
CA GLU A 55 -12.23 0.96 -7.06
C GLU A 55 -11.96 -0.30 -7.89
N ALA A 56 -13.01 -1.05 -8.20
CA ALA A 56 -12.90 -2.26 -8.99
C ALA A 56 -12.34 -2.01 -10.40
N SER A 57 -12.68 -0.86 -11.00
CA SER A 57 -12.22 -0.47 -12.35
C SER A 57 -10.71 -0.22 -12.44
N SER A 58 -10.08 0.22 -11.35
CA SER A 58 -8.64 0.48 -11.29
C SER A 58 -7.88 -0.61 -10.52
N GLY A 59 -8.59 -1.59 -9.94
CA GLY A 59 -8.00 -2.62 -9.09
C GLY A 59 -7.40 -2.07 -7.79
N LEU A 60 -7.75 -0.83 -7.40
CA LEU A 60 -7.16 -0.15 -6.24
C LEU A 60 -8.07 -0.26 -5.01
N ILE A 61 -7.52 -0.80 -3.94
CA ILE A 61 -8.12 -0.80 -2.61
C ILE A 61 -7.18 -0.05 -1.67
N THR A 62 -7.70 0.93 -0.94
CA THR A 62 -6.94 1.75 0.00
C THR A 62 -7.64 1.79 1.34
N THR A 63 -6.86 1.68 2.42
CA THR A 63 -7.38 1.79 3.78
C THR A 63 -7.20 3.20 4.33
N ASP A 64 -8.00 3.54 5.34
CA ASP A 64 -7.73 4.69 6.20
C ASP A 64 -6.47 4.44 7.06
N TRP A 65 -5.95 5.51 7.66
CA TRP A 65 -4.86 5.44 8.60
C TRP A 65 -5.30 4.71 9.87
N ARG A 66 -4.58 3.65 10.20
CA ARG A 66 -4.70 2.92 11.46
C ARG A 66 -3.58 3.34 12.40
N GLU A 67 -3.96 3.83 13.57
CA GLU A 67 -3.01 4.13 14.66
C GLU A 67 -2.38 2.84 15.17
N GLU A 68 -1.05 2.84 15.34
CA GLU A 68 -0.33 1.75 15.98
C GLU A 68 -0.48 1.88 17.49
N SER A 69 -1.59 1.35 18.01
CA SER A 69 -1.95 1.40 19.42
C SER A 69 -1.08 0.44 20.25
N SER A 70 0.15 0.86 20.59
CA SER A 70 0.86 0.59 21.86
C SER A 70 2.39 0.71 21.72
N PHE A 71 2.95 1.85 22.08
CA PHE A 71 4.18 1.81 22.89
C PHE A 71 3.80 2.25 24.29
N VAL A 72 3.83 1.27 25.18
CA VAL A 72 3.64 1.36 26.63
C VAL A 72 4.68 2.32 27.22
N SER A 73 4.36 3.60 27.19
CA SER A 73 4.65 4.53 28.28
C SER A 73 3.72 5.71 28.11
N GLN A 74 2.75 5.79 29.00
CA GLN A 74 2.07 7.04 29.28
C GLN A 74 3.15 8.14 29.43
N ASN A 75 3.03 9.21 28.64
CA ASN A 75 3.69 10.51 28.87
C ASN A 75 5.19 10.73 28.59
N LEU A 76 5.97 9.82 27.99
CA LEU A 76 7.43 10.03 27.93
C LEU A 76 8.05 10.55 26.62
N LEU A 77 7.43 10.48 25.44
CA LEU A 77 8.11 10.92 24.19
C LEU A 77 7.27 11.66 23.13
N GLY A 78 5.97 11.90 23.33
CA GLY A 78 5.19 12.70 22.36
C GLY A 78 5.17 12.15 20.91
N VAL A 79 5.44 10.84 20.71
CA VAL A 79 5.50 10.20 19.39
C VAL A 79 4.23 9.43 19.10
N SER A 80 3.56 9.74 17.98
CA SER A 80 2.42 8.99 17.43
C SER A 80 2.83 8.28 16.13
N ARG A 81 2.29 7.09 15.87
CA ARG A 81 2.55 6.33 14.65
C ARG A 81 1.26 5.79 14.05
N ARG A 82 1.18 5.85 12.73
CA ARG A 82 0.04 5.34 11.96
C ARG A 82 0.52 4.66 10.69
N LYS A 83 -0.24 3.68 10.23
CA LYS A 83 0.01 3.01 8.96
C LYS A 83 -1.25 2.89 8.14
N ARG A 84 -1.10 2.82 6.83
CA ARG A 84 -2.16 2.49 5.88
C ARG A 84 -1.65 1.47 4.88
N VAL A 85 -2.56 0.66 4.38
CA VAL A 85 -2.28 -0.36 3.38
C VAL A 85 -3.04 -0.01 2.10
N SER A 86 -2.44 -0.34 0.97
CA SER A 86 -3.09 -0.26 -0.34
C SER A 86 -2.82 -1.54 -1.10
N ILE A 87 -3.85 -2.09 -1.73
CA ILE A 87 -3.75 -3.26 -2.60
C ILE A 87 -4.04 -2.78 -4.01
N ILE A 88 -3.16 -3.14 -4.93
CA ILE A 88 -3.24 -2.75 -6.34
C ILE A 88 -3.27 -4.03 -7.15
N TYR A 89 -4.33 -4.22 -7.93
CA TYR A 89 -4.41 -5.26 -8.93
C TYR A 89 -4.16 -4.67 -10.31
N ASP A 90 -3.09 -5.13 -10.96
CA ASP A 90 -2.77 -4.79 -12.33
C ASP A 90 -3.53 -5.73 -13.27
N LEU A 91 -4.59 -5.20 -13.88
CA LEU A 91 -5.44 -5.90 -14.84
C LEU A 91 -4.70 -6.35 -16.10
N LEU A 92 -3.60 -5.67 -16.47
CA LEU A 92 -2.83 -6.00 -17.68
C LEU A 92 -1.85 -7.14 -17.42
N THR A 93 -1.24 -7.16 -16.25
CA THR A 93 -0.20 -8.13 -15.92
C THR A 93 -0.70 -9.27 -15.04
N GLY A 94 -1.91 -9.19 -14.49
CA GLY A 94 -2.46 -10.18 -13.56
C GLY A 94 -1.72 -10.21 -12.22
N HIS A 95 -1.08 -9.11 -11.82
CA HIS A 95 -0.32 -9.04 -10.57
C HIS A 95 -1.10 -8.33 -9.48
N VAL A 96 -1.02 -8.86 -8.26
CA VAL A 96 -1.49 -8.17 -7.06
C VAL A 96 -0.29 -7.65 -6.28
N SER A 97 -0.37 -6.39 -5.89
CA SER A 97 0.64 -5.70 -5.11
C SER A 97 0.05 -5.20 -3.82
N VAL A 98 0.73 -5.46 -2.71
CA VAL A 98 0.44 -4.85 -1.41
C VAL A 98 1.47 -3.77 -1.16
N GLN A 99 0.99 -2.57 -0.83
CA GLN A 99 1.78 -1.40 -0.45
C GLN A 99 1.45 -1.01 0.97
N MET A 100 2.46 -0.63 1.74
CA MET A 100 2.26 -0.08 3.08
C MET A 100 2.97 1.26 3.21
N THR A 101 2.26 2.23 3.74
CA THR A 101 2.83 3.53 4.12
C THR A 101 2.70 3.68 5.62
N LYS A 102 3.80 4.03 6.28
CA LYS A 102 3.85 4.30 7.72
C LYS A 102 4.29 5.73 7.94
N GLN A 103 3.71 6.38 8.94
CA GLN A 103 4.05 7.73 9.32
C GLN A 103 4.26 7.84 10.82
N LYS A 104 5.20 8.68 11.20
CA LYS A 104 5.45 9.08 12.58
C LYS A 104 5.24 10.57 12.75
N LYS A 105 4.77 10.97 13.92
CA LYS A 105 4.66 12.35 14.35
C LYS A 105 5.31 12.48 15.71
N GLU A 106 6.35 13.28 15.78
CA GLU A 106 7.00 13.69 17.03
C GLU A 106 6.37 15.03 17.47
N GLU A 107 6.41 15.31 18.77
CA GLU A 107 5.83 16.54 19.33
C GLU A 107 6.41 17.79 18.66
N GLY A 108 5.54 18.75 18.33
CA GLY A 108 5.96 19.97 17.62
C GLY A 108 6.33 19.78 16.13
N HIS A 109 6.23 18.57 15.59
CA HIS A 109 6.54 18.27 14.19
C HIS A 109 5.32 17.77 13.39
N ALA A 110 5.37 17.98 12.07
CA ALA A 110 4.38 17.43 11.14
C ALA A 110 4.57 15.91 10.97
N TRP A 111 3.54 15.23 10.47
CA TRP A 111 3.66 13.82 10.07
C TRP A 111 4.75 13.65 9.01
N ARG A 112 5.62 12.66 9.20
CA ARG A 112 6.69 12.30 8.27
C ARG A 112 6.62 10.81 8.00
N THR A 113 7.06 10.39 6.81
CA THR A 113 7.21 8.97 6.47
C THR A 113 8.12 8.29 7.50
N ASP A 114 7.65 7.17 8.05
CA ASP A 114 8.41 6.30 8.94
C ASP A 114 8.87 5.05 8.17
N GLY A 115 9.96 4.44 8.63
CA GLY A 115 10.48 3.22 8.03
C GLY A 115 9.55 2.02 8.30
N LEU A 116 9.45 1.11 7.33
CA LEU A 116 8.82 -0.19 7.56
C LEU A 116 9.80 -1.14 8.25
N SER A 117 9.34 -1.74 9.34
CA SER A 117 10.05 -2.80 10.05
C SER A 117 10.01 -4.14 9.29
N GLY A 118 10.75 -5.14 9.79
CA GLY A 118 10.62 -6.52 9.31
C GLY A 118 9.20 -7.08 9.51
N ASP A 119 8.57 -6.74 10.65
CA ASP A 119 7.20 -7.17 10.96
C ASP A 119 6.19 -6.54 10.02
N ASP A 120 6.37 -5.27 9.64
CA ASP A 120 5.52 -4.59 8.65
C ASP A 120 5.62 -5.29 7.28
N ARG A 121 6.82 -5.72 6.87
CA ARG A 121 7.01 -6.48 5.62
C ARG A 121 6.40 -7.88 5.67
N ASN A 122 6.54 -8.57 6.81
CA ASN A 122 5.91 -9.86 7.05
C ASN A 122 4.37 -9.74 7.04
N GLU A 123 3.83 -8.67 7.61
CA GLU A 123 2.42 -8.35 7.57
C GLU A 123 1.94 -8.15 6.12
N MET A 124 2.66 -7.37 5.31
CA MET A 124 2.33 -7.20 3.90
C MET A 124 2.33 -8.53 3.12
N ALA A 125 3.35 -9.36 3.33
CA ALA A 125 3.44 -10.67 2.68
C ALA A 125 2.26 -11.57 3.08
N ARG A 126 1.90 -11.58 4.37
CA ARG A 126 0.75 -12.33 4.88
C ARG A 126 -0.57 -11.82 4.31
N ILE A 127 -0.76 -10.49 4.20
CA ILE A 127 -1.94 -9.89 3.57
C ILE A 127 -2.05 -10.37 2.12
N LEU A 128 -0.94 -10.29 1.36
CA LEU A 128 -0.91 -10.71 -0.04
C LEU A 128 -1.33 -12.17 -0.19
N THR A 129 -0.69 -13.09 0.56
CA THR A 129 -1.03 -14.52 0.54
C THR A 129 -2.50 -14.76 0.86
N ARG A 130 -3.02 -14.16 1.94
CA ARG A 130 -4.42 -14.35 2.35
C ARG A 130 -5.42 -13.81 1.32
N VAL A 131 -5.10 -12.71 0.64
CA VAL A 131 -5.93 -12.16 -0.44
C VAL A 131 -5.97 -13.12 -1.62
N GLN A 132 -4.82 -13.64 -2.03
CA GLN A 132 -4.74 -14.61 -3.14
C GLN A 132 -5.55 -15.88 -2.84
N GLU A 133 -5.33 -16.49 -1.67
CA GLU A 133 -6.07 -17.68 -1.22
C GLU A 133 -7.58 -17.42 -1.17
N ARG A 134 -8.00 -16.27 -0.63
CA ARG A 134 -9.41 -15.93 -0.52
C ARG A 134 -10.05 -15.68 -1.87
N ALA A 135 -9.33 -15.06 -2.81
CA ALA A 135 -9.86 -14.75 -4.13
C ALA A 135 -10.05 -16.03 -4.97
N GLN A 136 -9.13 -16.99 -4.88
CA GLN A 136 -9.28 -18.32 -5.47
C GLN A 136 -10.50 -19.06 -4.90
N LEU A 137 -10.71 -19.00 -3.59
CA LEU A 137 -11.88 -19.60 -2.94
C LEU A 137 -13.20 -18.97 -3.44
N ILE A 138 -13.28 -17.63 -3.49
CA ILE A 138 -14.49 -16.93 -3.99
C ILE A 138 -14.80 -17.38 -5.42
N GLN A 139 -13.79 -17.38 -6.28
CA GLN A 139 -13.97 -17.80 -7.66
C GLN A 139 -14.46 -19.25 -7.77
N SER A 140 -13.89 -20.19 -7.00
CA SER A 140 -14.33 -21.60 -7.03
C SER A 140 -15.79 -21.80 -6.61
N LEU A 141 -16.31 -20.95 -5.72
CA LEU A 141 -17.70 -21.02 -5.25
C LEU A 141 -18.71 -20.48 -6.28
N ASP A 142 -18.28 -19.55 -7.14
CA ASP A 142 -19.10 -19.05 -8.25
C ASP A 142 -19.25 -20.08 -9.39
N PHE A 143 -18.47 -21.18 -9.36
CA PHE A 143 -18.48 -22.24 -10.38
C PHE A 143 -19.25 -23.51 -9.98
N GLU A 144 -19.96 -23.59 -8.84
CA GLU A 144 -20.82 -24.74 -8.55
C GLU A 144 -22.21 -24.59 -9.24
N PRO A 145 -22.52 -25.36 -10.31
CA PRO A 145 -23.88 -25.40 -10.83
C PRO A 145 -24.78 -26.22 -9.89
N VAL A 146 -25.92 -25.65 -9.51
CA VAL A 146 -27.06 -26.39 -8.93
C VAL A 146 -27.75 -27.20 -10.02
#